data_AF-A0A931F0I0-F1
#
_entry.id   AF-A0A931F0I0-F1
#
_cell.length_a   1.000
_cell.length_b   1.000
_cell.length_c   1.000
_cell.angle_alpha   90.00
_cell.angle_beta   90.00
_cell.angle_gamma   90.00
#
_symmetry.space_group_name_H-M   'P 1'
#
loop_
_entity.id
_entity.type
_entity.pdbx_description
1 polymer ?
#
loop_
_entity_poly.entity_id
_entity_poly.type
_entity_poly.pdbx_seq_one_letter_code
_entity_poly.pdbx_strand_id
1 'polypeptide(L)'
;MEGSWTNNRPNYRCRQGHHRNVFIREDKVAEHLGALLIRAVAASQNRSDLEMIDVPRALAGQVAMCRSMGLTFTYQPDIPALVTVVRGESIIIMM
;
A
#
# COMPACT_ATOMS: atom_id res chain seq x y z
N MET A 1 0.33 -5.94 9.49
CA MET A 1 -0.39 -4.66 9.64
C MET A 1 -1.70 -4.81 8.90
N GLU A 2 -2.85 -4.67 9.55
CA GLU A 2 -4.12 -4.56 8.82
C GLU A 2 -4.39 -3.07 8.59
N GLY A 3 -4.30 -2.64 7.33
CA GLY A 3 -4.77 -1.34 6.92
C GLY A 3 -6.28 -1.38 6.83
N SER A 4 -6.97 -0.84 7.83
CA SER A 4 -8.38 -0.52 7.71
C SER A 4 -8.54 0.93 7.28
N TRP A 5 -9.60 1.23 6.54
CA TRP A 5 -9.91 2.58 6.12
C TRP A 5 -11.25 2.95 6.73
N THR A 6 -11.28 3.90 7.68
CA THR A 6 -12.51 4.42 8.29
C THR A 6 -12.69 5.88 7.91
N ASN A 7 -13.90 6.26 7.46
CA ASN A 7 -14.30 7.65 7.17
C ASN A 7 -13.41 8.40 6.18
N ASN A 8 -13.10 7.79 5.04
CA ASN A 8 -12.19 8.37 4.05
C ASN A 8 -10.78 8.71 4.53
N ARG A 9 -10.41 8.29 5.75
CA ARG A 9 -9.08 8.49 6.33
C ARG A 9 -8.38 7.14 6.54
N PRO A 10 -7.05 7.08 6.39
CA PRO A 10 -6.28 5.89 6.72
C PRO A 10 -6.41 5.57 8.22
N ASN A 11 -6.66 4.32 8.59
CA ASN A 11 -6.72 3.89 10.00
C ASN A 11 -6.10 2.50 10.21
N TYR A 12 -4.82 2.46 10.58
CA TYR A 12 -4.06 1.22 10.65
C TYR A 12 -4.08 0.62 12.06
N ARG A 13 -4.51 -0.64 12.21
CA ARG A 13 -4.36 -1.44 13.43
C ARG A 13 -3.41 -2.61 13.13
N CYS A 14 -2.37 -2.79 13.93
CA CYS A 14 -1.54 -3.99 13.87
C CYS A 14 -1.75 -4.83 15.13
N ARG A 15 -2.00 -6.13 14.93
CA ARG A 15 -2.15 -7.12 15.99
C ARG A 15 -0.84 -7.89 16.11
N GLN A 16 0.13 -7.41 16.87
CA GLN A 16 1.10 -8.30 17.54
C GLN A 16 1.80 -7.63 18.72
N GLY A 17 2.03 -8.46 19.74
CA GLY A 17 2.43 -8.07 21.08
C GLY A 17 3.85 -7.56 21.20
N HIS A 18 4.00 -6.69 22.19
CA HIS A 18 5.24 -6.19 22.77
C HIS A 18 6.13 -5.32 21.87
N HIS A 19 6.25 -4.05 22.30
CA HIS A 19 7.22 -3.01 21.90
C HIS A 19 6.75 -2.01 20.82
N ARG A 20 6.37 -0.82 21.34
CA ARG A 20 6.21 0.51 20.71
C ARG A 20 5.59 0.57 19.31
N ASN A 21 4.42 1.23 19.25
CA ASN A 21 3.83 1.73 18.01
C ASN A 21 4.84 2.61 17.26
N VAL A 22 5.42 2.10 16.17
CA VAL A 22 6.19 2.91 15.22
C VAL A 22 5.17 3.59 14.32
N PHE A 23 5.00 4.89 14.53
CA PHE A 23 4.15 5.73 13.67
C PHE A 23 4.96 6.11 12.44
N ILE A 24 4.54 5.63 11.28
CA ILE A 24 5.06 6.11 9.99
C ILE A 24 4.16 7.25 9.58
N ARG A 25 4.78 8.37 9.22
CA ARG A 25 4.03 9.53 8.77
C ARG A 25 3.37 9.21 7.42
N GLU A 26 2.15 9.72 7.24
CA GLU A 26 1.34 9.49 6.03
C GLU A 26 2.04 9.97 4.76
N ASP A 27 2.77 11.09 4.84
CA ASP A 27 3.55 11.64 3.73
C ASP A 27 4.57 10.65 3.18
N LYS A 28 5.25 9.89 4.06
CA LYS A 28 6.18 8.83 3.64
C LYS A 28 5.47 7.73 2.86
N VAL A 29 4.27 7.34 3.26
CA VAL A 29 3.50 6.30 2.53
C VAL A 29 2.94 6.86 1.22
N ALA A 30 2.45 8.09 1.24
CA ALA A 30 1.83 8.76 0.10
C ALA A 30 2.81 8.95 -1.08
N GLU A 31 4.07 9.29 -0.80
CA GLU A 31 5.13 9.43 -1.81
C GLU A 31 5.32 8.16 -2.65
N HIS A 32 5.11 6.98 -2.07
CA HIS A 32 5.30 5.69 -2.74
C HIS A 32 3.99 5.05 -3.23
N LEU A 33 2.83 5.64 -2.92
CA LEU A 33 1.52 5.01 -3.15
C LEU A 33 1.22 4.82 -4.64
N GLY A 34 1.60 5.77 -5.48
CA GLY A 34 1.44 5.64 -6.94
C GLY A 34 2.23 4.46 -7.50
N ALA A 35 3.49 4.31 -7.11
CA ALA A 35 4.33 3.19 -7.54
C ALA A 35 3.82 1.84 -7.02
N LEU A 36 3.32 1.80 -5.77
CA LEU A 36 2.67 0.62 -5.20
C LEU A 36 1.45 0.21 -6.01
N LEU A 37 0.59 1.18 -6.36
CA LEU A 37 -0.62 0.94 -7.13
C LEU A 37 -0.32 0.44 -8.55
N ILE A 38 0.65 1.02 -9.24
CA ILE A 38 1.05 0.55 -10.58
C ILE A 38 1.40 -0.94 -10.52
N ARG A 39 2.27 -1.33 -9.57
CA ARG A 39 2.68 -2.73 -9.41
C ARG A 39 1.52 -3.62 -8.97
N ALA A 40 0.66 -3.14 -8.08
CA ALA A 40 -0.49 -3.89 -7.59
C ALA A 40 -1.52 -4.16 -8.70
N VAL A 41 -1.77 -3.18 -9.56
CA VAL A 41 -2.65 -3.34 -10.71
C VAL A 41 -2.03 -4.26 -11.75
N ALA A 42 -0.73 -4.14 -12.01
CA ALA A 42 0.02 -5.03 -12.90
C ALA A 42 -0.13 -6.50 -12.47
N ALA A 43 0.17 -6.78 -11.20
CA ALA A 43 0.04 -8.09 -10.59
C ALA A 43 -1.41 -8.59 -10.61
N SER A 44 -2.38 -7.73 -10.32
CA SER A 44 -3.81 -8.10 -10.36
C SER A 44 -4.29 -8.42 -11.78
N GLN A 45 -3.67 -7.87 -12.82
CA GLN A 45 -4.06 -8.08 -14.22
C GLN A 45 -3.16 -9.08 -14.95
N ASN A 46 -2.17 -9.68 -14.27
CA ASN A 46 -1.11 -10.49 -14.89
C ASN A 46 -0.45 -9.77 -16.08
N ARG A 47 -0.20 -8.47 -15.91
CA ARG A 47 0.36 -7.58 -16.93
C ARG A 47 1.81 -7.23 -16.61
N SER A 48 2.65 -7.21 -17.63
CA SER A 48 4.05 -6.78 -17.54
C SER A 48 4.26 -5.35 -18.03
N ASP A 49 3.28 -4.78 -18.72
CA ASP A 49 3.26 -3.44 -19.32
C ASP A 49 2.84 -2.37 -18.31
N LEU A 50 3.78 -1.95 -17.44
CA LEU A 50 3.51 -0.95 -16.40
C LEU A 50 3.08 0.42 -16.94
N GLU A 51 3.50 0.78 -18.17
CA GLU A 51 3.20 2.08 -18.78
C GLU A 51 1.73 2.25 -19.19
N MET A 52 0.99 1.14 -19.35
CA MET A 52 -0.43 1.16 -19.71
C MET A 52 -1.35 1.23 -18.48
N ILE A 53 -0.77 1.22 -17.28
CA ILE A 53 -1.54 1.20 -16.03
C ILE A 53 -1.92 2.63 -15.67
N ASP A 54 -3.22 2.90 -15.76
CA ASP A 54 -3.79 4.17 -15.30
C ASP A 54 -3.95 4.15 -13.79
N VAL A 55 -3.19 5.02 -13.11
CA VAL A 55 -3.31 5.27 -11.67
C VAL A 55 -3.65 6.74 -11.48
N PRO A 56 -4.66 7.08 -10.65
CA PRO A 56 -4.99 8.46 -10.36
C PRO A 56 -3.77 9.25 -9.87
N ARG A 57 -3.58 10.47 -10.38
CA ARG A 57 -2.48 11.36 -9.94
C ARG A 57 -2.72 11.92 -8.54
N ALA A 58 -3.98 12.14 -8.18
CA ALA A 58 -4.35 12.68 -6.87
C ALA A 58 -4.30 11.59 -5.79
N LEU A 59 -3.70 11.91 -4.64
CA LEU A 59 -3.57 11.00 -3.50
C LEU A 59 -4.94 10.43 -3.06
N ALA A 60 -5.98 11.26 -3.04
CA ALA A 60 -7.34 10.80 -2.70
C ALA A 60 -7.85 9.71 -3.66
N GLY A 61 -7.55 9.84 -4.96
CA GLY A 61 -7.88 8.84 -5.97
C GLY A 61 -7.08 7.55 -5.81
N GLN A 62 -5.80 7.67 -5.48
CA GLN A 62 -4.94 6.52 -5.17
C GLN A 62 -5.45 5.74 -3.96
N VAL A 63 -5.78 6.45 -2.87
CA VAL A 63 -6.37 5.85 -1.66
C VAL A 63 -7.71 5.17 -1.95
N ALA A 64 -8.57 5.80 -2.77
CA ALA A 64 -9.84 5.20 -3.18
C ALA A 64 -9.61 3.90 -3.99
N MET A 65 -8.61 3.89 -4.87
CA MET A 65 -8.22 2.71 -5.65
C MET A 65 -7.65 1.59 -4.78
N CYS A 66 -6.79 1.91 -3.80
CA CYS A 66 -6.33 0.92 -2.82
C CYS A 66 -7.49 0.25 -2.09
N ARG A 67 -8.52 1.02 -1.72
CA ARG A 67 -9.72 0.48 -1.08
C ARG A 67 -10.56 -0.38 -2.00
N SER A 68 -10.80 0.05 -3.24
CA SER A 68 -11.60 -0.74 -4.18
C SER A 68 -10.95 -2.08 -4.50
N MET A 69 -9.61 -2.11 -4.51
CA MET A 69 -8.81 -3.33 -4.67
C MET A 69 -8.63 -4.14 -3.38
N GLY A 70 -9.09 -3.64 -2.22
CA GLY A 70 -8.91 -4.31 -0.93
C GLY A 70 -7.45 -4.45 -0.50
N LEU A 71 -6.57 -3.54 -0.95
CA LEU A 71 -5.14 -3.61 -0.66
C LEU A 71 -4.83 -3.32 0.81
N THR A 72 -3.94 -4.12 1.37
CA THR A 72 -3.42 -3.96 2.72
C THR A 72 -1.91 -3.83 2.66
N PHE A 73 -1.40 -2.69 3.09
CA PHE A 73 0.04 -2.44 3.18
C PHE A 73 0.54 -2.74 4.60
N THR A 74 1.68 -3.41 4.68
CA THR A 74 2.43 -3.67 5.91
C THR A 74 3.81 -3.09 5.79
N TYR A 75 4.14 -2.16 6.67
CA TYR A 75 5.53 -1.73 6.83
C TYR A 75 6.34 -2.80 7.55
N GLN A 76 7.51 -3.10 6.99
CA GLN A 76 8.54 -3.89 7.64
C GLN A 76 9.60 -2.93 8.18
N PRO A 77 9.81 -2.87 9.51
CA PRO A 77 10.81 -1.98 10.09
C PRO A 77 12.24 -2.48 9.89
N ASP A 78 12.43 -3.79 9.76
CA ASP A 78 13.76 -4.42 9.61
C ASP A 78 14.38 -4.16 8.23
N ILE A 79 13.53 -4.03 7.22
CA ILE A 79 13.87 -3.59 5.88
C ILE A 79 12.91 -2.45 5.55
N PRO A 80 13.32 -1.16 5.63
CA PRO A 80 12.43 -0.01 5.56
C PRO A 80 11.64 -0.04 4.25
N ALA A 81 10.48 -0.68 4.29
CA ALA A 81 9.77 -1.09 3.10
C ALA A 81 8.30 -1.28 3.40
N LEU A 82 7.46 -0.94 2.42
CA LEU A 82 6.05 -1.31 2.39
C LEU A 82 5.88 -2.57 1.59
N VAL A 83 5.15 -3.52 2.18
CA VAL A 83 4.81 -4.79 1.57
C VAL A 83 3.29 -4.88 1.42
N THR A 84 2.82 -5.26 0.25
CA THR A 84 1.43 -5.69 0.03
C THR A 84 1.43 -7.03 -0.70
N VAL A 85 0.40 -7.83 -0.48
CA VAL A 85 0.22 -9.10 -1.19
C VAL A 85 -0.97 -8.96 -2.15
N VAL A 86 -0.74 -9.26 -3.42
CA VAL A 86 -1.78 -9.25 -4.45
C VAL A 86 -1.79 -10.60 -5.12
N ARG A 87 -2.89 -11.35 -5.02
CA ARG A 87 -3.05 -12.70 -5.61
C ARG A 87 -1.91 -13.69 -5.27
N GLY A 88 -1.30 -13.55 -4.09
CA GLY A 88 -0.19 -14.41 -3.64
C GLY A 88 1.19 -13.87 -4.02
N GLU A 89 1.29 -12.83 -4.84
CA GLU A 89 2.55 -12.14 -5.13
C GLU A 89 2.82 -11.03 -4.10
N SER A 90 4.05 -11.00 -3.58
CA SER A 90 4.49 -9.95 -2.67
C SER A 90 5.08 -8.79 -3.44
N ILE A 91 4.48 -7.62 -3.27
CA ILE A 91 4.96 -6.36 -3.82
C ILE A 91 5.63 -5.59 -2.71
N ILE A 92 6.92 -5.32 -2.89
CA ILE A 92 7.79 -4.67 -1.89
C ILE A 92 8.31 -3.37 -2.49
N ILE A 93 8.12 -2.25 -1.79
CA ILE A 93 8.72 -0.96 -2.13
C ILE A 93 9.57 -0.47 -0.96
N MET A 94 10.83 -0.20 -1.24
CA MET A 94 11.77 0.39 -0.29
C MET A 94 11.41 1.85 -0.04
N MET A 95 11.43 2.26 1.23
CA MET A 95 11.13 3.61 1.73
C MET A 95 12.38 4.32 2.27
#